data_AF-A0A422QXQ3-F1
#
_entry.id   AF-A0A422QXQ3-F1
#
_cell.length_a   1.000
_cell.length_b   1.000
_cell.length_c   1.000
_cell.angle_alpha   90.00
_cell.angle_beta   90.00
_cell.angle_gamma   90.00
#
_symmetry.space_group_name_H-M   'P 1'
#
loop_
_entity.id
_entity.type
_entity.pdbx_description
1 polymer ?
#
loop_
_entity_poly.entity_id
_entity_poly.type
_entity_poly.pdbx_seq_one_letter_code
_entity_poly.pdbx_strand_id
1 'polypeptide(L)'
;MLDMSFDLVMVLLAAGFVAGFVDAIAGGGGLITVPALMLAGVPPAQALATNKVQGVFGSATAAISYARRGLVDPRTQWRAALIAGLGGIAGAALVTYLPTDGLRLGLPVILIGFYDGLVGPGAGSFYMIAFVTLAGYGVLKATAHTKLLNLFSNLGGLLSFALIGQPLWLLGIMMGIAQIAGAALGARLAARIGARLIKPLLVLTSGALALRLIWDMV
;
A
#
# COMPACT_ATOMS: atom_id res chain seq x y z
N MET A 1 21.48 8.73 14.31
CA MET A 1 21.20 7.54 13.47
C MET A 1 20.55 6.52 14.38
N LEU A 2 19.41 5.92 14.01
CA LEU A 2 18.81 4.85 14.80
C LEU A 2 19.79 3.67 14.84
N ASP A 3 20.31 3.32 16.01
CA ASP A 3 21.09 2.09 16.23
C ASP A 3 20.13 0.91 16.22
N MET A 4 19.55 0.61 15.04
CA MET A 4 18.73 -0.58 14.87
C MET A 4 19.65 -1.79 14.89
N SER A 5 19.37 -2.72 15.81
CA SER A 5 20.05 -4.01 15.82
C SER A 5 19.85 -4.71 14.47
N PHE A 6 20.86 -5.48 14.06
CA PHE A 6 20.79 -6.27 12.83
C PHE A 6 19.53 -7.16 12.79
N ASP A 7 19.15 -7.73 13.94
CA ASP A 7 17.95 -8.55 14.10
C ASP A 7 16.67 -7.77 13.77
N LEU A 8 16.56 -6.52 14.23
CA LEU A 8 15.40 -5.67 13.97
C LEU A 8 15.28 -5.34 12.48
N VAL A 9 16.40 -5.06 11.81
CA VAL A 9 16.41 -4.86 10.36
C VAL A 9 15.92 -6.12 9.65
N MET A 10 16.41 -7.30 10.03
CA MET A 10 15.96 -8.57 9.42
C MET A 10 14.46 -8.83 9.60
N VAL A 11 13.91 -8.52 10.78
CA VAL A 11 12.46 -8.58 11.02
C VAL A 11 11.70 -7.61 10.12
N LEU A 12 12.19 -6.39 9.94
CA LEU A 12 11.58 -5.40 9.05
C LEU A 12 11.68 -5.80 7.58
N LEU A 13 12.76 -6.46 7.15
CA LEU A 13 12.86 -7.03 5.80
C LEU A 13 11.87 -8.17 5.59
N ALA A 14 11.72 -9.05 6.58
CA ALA A 14 10.70 -10.11 6.54
C ALA A 14 9.28 -9.51 6.47
N ALA A 15 9.00 -8.49 7.28
CA ALA A 15 7.74 -7.74 7.21
C ALA A 15 7.54 -7.09 5.83
N GLY A 16 8.59 -6.53 5.23
CA GLY A 16 8.60 -5.99 3.87
C GLY A 16 8.27 -7.07 2.83
N PHE A 17 8.87 -8.24 2.91
CA PHE A 17 8.53 -9.37 2.03
C PHE A 17 7.05 -9.77 2.14
N VAL A 18 6.55 -9.99 3.37
CA VAL A 18 5.15 -10.37 3.60
C VAL A 18 4.21 -9.27 3.13
N ALA A 19 4.54 -8.00 3.37
CA ALA A 19 3.80 -6.86 2.88
C ALA A 19 3.74 -6.83 1.35
N GLY A 20 4.86 -7.06 0.66
CA GLY A 20 4.87 -7.12 -0.80
C GLY A 20 4.00 -8.25 -1.33
N PHE A 21 4.04 -9.43 -0.69
CA PHE A 21 3.20 -10.57 -1.03
C PHE A 21 1.71 -10.27 -0.88
N VAL A 22 1.30 -9.77 0.29
CA VAL A 22 -0.10 -9.45 0.59
C VAL A 22 -0.58 -8.30 -0.29
N ASP A 23 0.23 -7.25 -0.43
CA ASP A 23 -0.13 -6.08 -1.24
C ASP A 23 -0.33 -6.45 -2.70
N ALA A 24 0.50 -7.32 -3.26
CA ALA A 24 0.33 -7.79 -4.65
C ALA A 24 -0.98 -8.57 -4.86
N ILE A 25 -1.58 -9.16 -3.83
CA ILE A 25 -2.79 -9.98 -3.96
C ILE A 25 -4.05 -9.19 -3.59
N ALA A 26 -4.09 -8.67 -2.36
CA ALA A 26 -5.28 -8.08 -1.77
C ALA A 26 -5.15 -6.57 -1.52
N GLY A 27 -3.93 -6.04 -1.60
CA GLY A 27 -3.60 -4.69 -1.14
C GLY A 27 -3.40 -4.63 0.37
N GLY A 28 -2.84 -3.52 0.85
CA GLY A 28 -2.71 -3.26 2.28
C GLY A 28 -1.40 -3.73 2.90
N GLY A 29 -0.31 -3.85 2.12
CA GLY A 29 1.01 -4.21 2.68
C GLY A 29 1.48 -3.29 3.80
N GLY A 30 1.08 -2.01 3.78
CA GLY A 30 1.35 -1.09 4.88
C GLY A 30 0.70 -1.48 6.22
N LEU A 31 -0.37 -2.30 6.23
CA LEU A 31 -1.04 -2.76 7.46
C LEU A 31 -0.08 -3.64 8.28
N ILE A 32 0.93 -4.17 7.60
CA ILE A 32 1.99 -4.99 8.18
C ILE A 32 3.20 -4.10 8.50
N THR A 33 3.71 -3.36 7.52
CA THR A 33 4.99 -2.65 7.70
C THR A 33 4.89 -1.40 8.56
N VAL A 34 3.77 -0.68 8.56
CA VAL A 34 3.63 0.54 9.39
C VAL A 34 3.63 0.19 10.88
N PRO A 35 2.81 -0.76 11.37
CA PRO A 35 2.93 -1.22 12.75
C PRO A 35 4.30 -1.82 13.07
N ALA A 36 4.90 -2.60 12.17
CA ALA A 36 6.24 -3.16 12.39
C ALA A 36 7.31 -2.06 12.58
N LEU A 37 7.26 -0.99 11.77
CA LEU A 37 8.15 0.16 11.91
C LEU A 37 7.87 0.92 13.22
N MET A 38 6.61 1.11 13.59
CA MET A 38 6.25 1.78 14.85
C MET A 38 6.70 0.98 16.08
N LEU A 39 6.53 -0.35 16.06
CA LEU A 39 7.04 -1.26 17.09
C LEU A 39 8.57 -1.26 17.16
N ALA A 40 9.24 -1.01 16.04
CA ALA A 40 10.69 -0.79 15.96
C ALA A 40 11.13 0.59 16.50
N GLY A 41 10.20 1.39 17.03
CA GLY A 41 10.47 2.72 17.60
C GLY A 41 10.46 3.86 16.58
N VAL A 42 10.09 3.60 15.32
CA VAL A 42 9.99 4.65 14.29
C VAL A 42 8.73 5.50 14.53
N PRO A 43 8.84 6.84 14.62
CA PRO A 43 7.68 7.72 14.80
C PRO A 43 6.63 7.55 13.69
N PRO A 44 5.33 7.77 13.97
CA PRO A 44 4.25 7.49 13.01
C PRO A 44 4.44 8.15 11.63
N ALA A 45 4.74 9.44 11.59
CA ALA A 45 4.94 10.16 10.31
C ALA A 45 6.11 9.58 9.49
N GLN A 46 7.21 9.23 10.16
CA GLN A 46 8.38 8.63 9.53
C GLN A 46 8.13 7.17 9.10
N ALA A 47 7.31 6.43 9.84
CA ALA A 47 6.88 5.08 9.48
C ALA A 47 5.99 5.08 8.23
N LEU A 48 5.03 6.00 8.13
CA LEU A 48 4.23 6.19 6.92
C LEU A 48 5.10 6.60 5.73
N ALA A 49 6.02 7.55 5.91
CA ALA A 49 6.94 7.98 4.86
C ALA A 49 7.83 6.83 4.36
N THR A 50 8.42 6.06 5.29
CA THR A 50 9.27 4.90 4.96
C THR A 50 8.46 3.78 4.30
N ASN A 51 7.19 3.60 4.68
CA ASN A 51 6.28 2.68 4.00
C ASN A 51 6.03 3.08 2.54
N LYS A 52 5.90 4.37 2.22
CA LYS A 52 5.75 4.82 0.83
C LYS A 52 6.98 4.53 -0.03
N VAL A 53 8.19 4.67 0.53
CA VAL A 53 9.43 4.29 -0.17
C VAL A 53 9.38 2.81 -0.60
N GLN A 54 9.17 1.89 0.34
CA GLN A 54 9.12 0.46 0.01
C GLN A 54 7.94 0.10 -0.90
N GLY A 55 6.77 0.73 -0.67
CA GLY A 55 5.51 0.45 -1.38
C GLY A 55 5.57 0.71 -2.90
N VAL A 56 6.41 1.66 -3.33
CA VAL A 56 6.70 1.89 -4.75
C VAL A 56 7.28 0.65 -5.41
N PHE A 57 8.24 -0.03 -4.77
CA PHE A 57 8.88 -1.21 -5.33
C PHE A 57 7.93 -2.41 -5.43
N GLY A 58 7.16 -2.68 -4.37
CA GLY A 58 6.16 -3.75 -4.38
C GLY A 58 5.06 -3.51 -5.41
N SER A 59 4.50 -2.30 -5.45
CA SER A 59 3.43 -1.93 -6.37
C SER A 59 3.91 -1.94 -7.83
N ALA A 60 5.12 -1.44 -8.11
CA ALA A 60 5.72 -1.51 -9.44
C ALA A 60 5.92 -2.95 -9.89
N THR A 61 6.46 -3.81 -9.02
CA THR A 61 6.68 -5.22 -9.31
C THR A 61 5.36 -5.93 -9.63
N ALA A 62 4.32 -5.69 -8.83
CA ALA A 62 3.00 -6.26 -9.06
C ALA A 62 2.36 -5.73 -10.35
N ALA A 63 2.40 -4.41 -10.60
CA ALA A 63 1.86 -3.79 -11.80
C ALA A 63 2.52 -4.35 -13.07
N ILE A 64 3.85 -4.46 -13.10
CA ILE A 64 4.60 -5.06 -14.21
C ILE A 64 4.23 -6.53 -14.36
N SER A 65 4.15 -7.29 -13.26
CA SER A 65 3.82 -8.72 -13.27
C SER A 65 2.43 -9.00 -13.81
N TYR A 66 1.44 -8.15 -13.52
CA TYR A 66 0.08 -8.28 -14.04
C TYR A 66 -0.04 -7.79 -15.49
N ALA A 67 0.64 -6.69 -15.85
CA ALA A 67 0.65 -6.17 -17.21
C ALA A 67 1.28 -7.17 -18.19
N ARG A 68 2.40 -7.80 -17.82
CA ARG A 68 3.06 -8.85 -18.63
C ARG A 68 2.19 -10.09 -18.86
N ARG A 69 1.13 -10.28 -18.06
CA ARG A 69 0.17 -11.38 -18.20
C ARG A 69 -1.10 -10.98 -18.98
N GLY A 70 -1.15 -9.75 -19.51
CA GLY A 70 -2.31 -9.23 -20.23
C GLY A 70 -3.54 -8.98 -19.35
N LEU A 71 -3.40 -8.97 -18.02
CA LEU A 71 -4.50 -8.75 -17.10
C LEU A 71 -4.88 -7.28 -16.96
N VAL A 72 -3.97 -6.39 -17.33
CA VAL A 72 -4.14 -4.93 -17.33
C VAL A 72 -3.27 -4.33 -18.44
N ASP A 73 -3.78 -3.32 -19.14
CA ASP A 73 -3.00 -2.53 -20.08
C ASP A 73 -2.68 -1.15 -19.45
N PRO A 74 -1.43 -0.88 -19.07
CA PRO A 74 -1.06 0.42 -18.50
C PRO A 74 -1.38 1.60 -19.41
N ARG A 75 -1.39 1.41 -20.74
CA ARG A 75 -1.67 2.47 -21.71
C ARG A 75 -3.13 2.89 -21.73
N THR A 76 -4.04 2.04 -21.25
CA THR A 76 -5.45 2.41 -21.13
C THR A 76 -5.77 2.96 -19.74
N GLN A 77 -5.02 2.54 -18.72
CA GLN A 77 -5.30 2.88 -17.32
C GLN A 77 -4.50 4.09 -16.78
N TRP A 78 -3.55 4.65 -17.54
CA TRP A 78 -2.67 5.74 -17.06
C TRP A 78 -3.41 6.96 -16.50
N ARG A 79 -4.59 7.31 -17.03
CA ARG A 79 -5.39 8.45 -16.52
C ARG A 79 -5.89 8.19 -15.10
N ALA A 80 -6.43 6.99 -14.86
CA ALA A 80 -6.87 6.60 -13.53
C ALA A 80 -5.69 6.51 -12.55
N ALA A 81 -4.54 6.03 -13.03
CA ALA A 81 -3.31 6.01 -12.25
C ALA A 81 -2.83 7.43 -11.90
N LEU A 82 -2.87 8.37 -12.85
CA LEU A 82 -2.51 9.77 -12.61
C LEU A 82 -3.43 10.43 -11.58
N ILE A 83 -4.74 10.21 -11.69
CA ILE A 83 -5.73 10.70 -10.70
C ILE A 83 -5.42 10.11 -9.31
N ALA A 84 -5.10 8.81 -9.23
CA ALA A 84 -4.68 8.19 -7.97
C ALA A 84 -3.38 8.79 -7.42
N GLY A 85 -2.42 9.12 -8.28
CA GLY A 85 -1.19 9.81 -7.90
C GLY A 85 -1.42 11.22 -7.35
N LEU A 86 -2.23 12.03 -8.04
CA LEU A 86 -2.63 13.35 -7.57
C LEU A 86 -3.40 13.26 -6.24
N GLY A 87 -4.29 12.26 -6.11
CA GLY A 87 -4.96 11.96 -4.86
C GLY A 87 -3.98 11.61 -3.75
N GLY A 88 -2.94 10.82 -4.05
CA GLY A 88 -1.87 10.48 -3.10
C GLY A 88 -1.07 11.70 -2.64
N ILE A 89 -0.73 12.62 -3.56
CA ILE A 89 -0.07 13.89 -3.23
C ILE A 89 -0.96 14.70 -2.28
N ALA A 90 -2.21 14.93 -2.68
CA ALA A 90 -3.16 15.76 -1.92
C ALA A 90 -3.45 15.16 -0.54
N GLY A 91 -3.64 13.83 -0.48
CA GLY A 91 -3.85 13.11 0.77
C GLY A 91 -2.68 13.25 1.74
N ALA A 92 -1.45 13.00 1.26
CA ALA A 92 -0.25 13.08 2.09
C ALA A 92 0.10 14.51 2.49
N ALA A 93 -0.16 15.50 1.62
CA ALA A 93 -0.03 16.91 1.97
C ALA A 93 -1.03 17.28 3.08
N LEU A 94 -2.27 16.79 3.01
CA LEU A 94 -3.28 17.10 4.01
C LEU A 94 -2.97 16.51 5.39
N VAL A 95 -2.37 15.31 5.48
CA VAL A 95 -1.87 14.76 6.77
C VAL A 95 -0.97 15.74 7.49
N THR A 96 -0.17 16.49 6.74
CA THR A 96 0.80 17.42 7.32
C THR A 96 0.14 18.60 8.02
N TYR A 97 -1.07 18.97 7.59
CA TYR A 97 -1.83 20.08 8.16
C TYR A 97 -2.92 19.63 9.14
N LEU A 98 -3.25 18.33 9.20
CA LEU A 98 -4.16 17.81 10.22
C LEU A 98 -3.40 17.60 11.54
N PRO A 99 -3.91 18.14 12.66
CA PRO A 99 -3.44 17.72 13.98
C PRO A 99 -3.65 16.21 14.10
N THR A 100 -2.63 15.49 14.58
CA THR A 100 -2.56 14.02 14.63
C THR A 100 -3.75 13.36 15.33
N ASP A 101 -4.48 14.11 16.15
CA ASP A 101 -5.69 13.67 16.86
C ASP A 101 -6.94 13.61 15.95
N GLY A 102 -6.98 14.42 14.88
CA GLY A 102 -8.09 14.49 13.91
C GLY A 102 -8.01 13.49 12.76
N LEU A 103 -6.87 12.81 12.57
CA LEU A 103 -6.70 11.74 11.57
C LEU A 103 -7.62 10.52 11.83
N ARG A 104 -8.21 10.46 13.03
CA ARG A 104 -9.00 9.33 13.56
C ARG A 104 -10.46 9.31 13.07
N LEU A 105 -11.00 10.41 12.55
CA LEU A 105 -12.44 10.55 12.30
C LEU A 105 -12.77 11.03 10.89
N GLY A 106 -12.96 10.06 9.98
CA GLY A 106 -13.86 10.16 8.83
C GLY A 106 -13.21 10.55 7.49
N LEU A 107 -13.45 9.74 6.44
CA LEU A 107 -14.42 10.06 5.38
C LEU A 107 -14.38 8.96 4.29
N PRO A 108 -15.52 8.44 3.78
CA PRO A 108 -15.55 7.43 2.73
C PRO A 108 -15.96 7.96 1.32
N VAL A 109 -15.39 7.28 0.30
CA VAL A 109 -15.84 7.16 -1.12
C VAL A 109 -15.26 8.07 -2.21
N ILE A 110 -14.93 9.36 -2.00
CA ILE A 110 -14.06 10.12 -2.94
C ILE A 110 -12.57 10.02 -2.54
N LEU A 111 -12.33 9.23 -1.50
CA LEU A 111 -11.21 9.34 -0.62
C LEU A 111 -10.18 8.25 -0.80
N ILE A 112 -10.17 7.40 -1.83
CA ILE A 112 -9.24 6.25 -1.79
C ILE A 112 -7.79 6.65 -2.09
N GLY A 113 -7.55 7.47 -3.13
CA GLY A 113 -6.20 8.03 -3.39
C GLY A 113 -5.79 9.05 -2.32
N PHE A 114 -6.77 9.83 -1.85
CA PHE A 114 -6.59 10.74 -0.72
C PHE A 114 -6.32 10.00 0.58
N TYR A 115 -6.98 8.87 0.88
CA TYR A 115 -6.81 7.99 2.05
C TYR A 115 -5.49 7.25 1.99
N ASP A 116 -5.06 6.84 0.79
CA ASP A 116 -3.72 6.30 0.59
C ASP A 116 -2.66 7.33 1.00
N GLY A 117 -2.89 8.61 0.69
CA GLY A 117 -2.08 9.72 1.20
C GLY A 117 -2.36 10.08 2.67
N LEU A 118 -3.61 10.00 3.14
CA LEU A 118 -4.13 10.57 4.40
C LEU A 118 -3.97 9.64 5.60
N VAL A 119 -4.22 8.35 5.44
CA VAL A 119 -4.33 7.36 6.55
C VAL A 119 -3.41 6.16 6.32
N GLY A 120 -3.03 5.90 5.08
CA GLY A 120 -2.05 4.89 4.74
C GLY A 120 -2.69 3.55 4.35
N PRO A 121 -2.41 2.45 5.06
CA PRO A 121 -2.46 1.13 4.44
C PRO A 121 -3.87 0.60 4.14
N GLY A 122 -4.07 0.07 2.93
CA GLY A 122 -5.33 -0.60 2.54
C GLY A 122 -5.99 -0.06 1.27
N ALA A 123 -5.43 1.00 0.66
CA ALA A 123 -5.94 1.58 -0.59
C ALA A 123 -6.18 0.55 -1.71
N GLY A 124 -5.26 -0.41 -1.86
CA GLY A 124 -5.40 -1.50 -2.83
C GLY A 124 -6.64 -2.35 -2.63
N SER A 125 -7.08 -2.58 -1.39
CA SER A 125 -8.31 -3.33 -1.08
C SER A 125 -9.55 -2.53 -1.48
N PHE A 126 -9.56 -1.23 -1.23
CA PHE A 126 -10.66 -0.34 -1.66
C PHE A 126 -10.74 -0.19 -3.19
N TYR A 127 -9.61 -0.01 -3.88
CA TYR A 127 -9.59 -0.01 -5.35
C TYR A 127 -10.13 -1.31 -5.91
N MET A 128 -9.79 -2.44 -5.30
CA MET A 128 -10.23 -3.75 -5.77
C MET A 128 -11.74 -3.89 -5.59
N ILE A 129 -12.29 -3.52 -4.42
CA ILE A 129 -13.73 -3.52 -4.19
C ILE A 129 -14.42 -2.62 -5.21
N ALA A 130 -13.92 -1.39 -5.45
CA ALA A 130 -14.48 -0.47 -6.44
C ALA A 130 -14.49 -1.06 -7.86
N PHE A 131 -13.40 -1.72 -8.31
CA PHE A 131 -13.39 -2.37 -9.63
C PHE A 131 -14.33 -3.58 -9.70
N VAL A 132 -14.47 -4.34 -8.61
CA VAL A 132 -15.40 -5.48 -8.56
C VAL A 132 -16.85 -5.00 -8.61
N THR A 133 -17.20 -4.00 -7.80
CA THR A 133 -18.59 -3.55 -7.64
C THR A 133 -19.05 -2.58 -8.73
N LEU A 134 -18.20 -1.63 -9.14
CA LEU A 134 -18.58 -0.55 -10.06
C LEU A 134 -18.24 -0.87 -11.52
N ALA A 135 -17.10 -1.53 -11.77
CA ALA A 135 -16.66 -1.87 -13.13
C ALA A 135 -17.01 -3.31 -13.54
N GLY A 136 -17.62 -4.10 -12.65
CA GLY A 136 -18.02 -5.48 -12.91
C GLY A 136 -16.85 -6.44 -13.15
N TYR A 137 -15.64 -6.11 -12.68
CA TYR A 137 -14.47 -6.95 -12.90
C TYR A 137 -14.46 -8.17 -11.99
N GLY A 138 -14.04 -9.31 -12.53
CA GLY A 138 -13.67 -10.45 -11.70
C GLY A 138 -12.50 -10.09 -10.77
N VAL A 139 -12.45 -10.70 -9.58
CA VAL A 139 -11.49 -10.34 -8.52
C VAL A 139 -10.03 -10.31 -8.97
N LEU A 140 -9.60 -11.22 -9.86
CA LEU A 140 -8.23 -11.21 -10.39
C LEU A 140 -7.97 -10.00 -11.30
N LYS A 141 -8.91 -9.68 -12.19
CA LYS A 141 -8.80 -8.51 -13.07
C LYS A 141 -8.83 -7.22 -12.25
N ALA A 142 -9.71 -7.15 -11.25
CA ALA A 142 -9.75 -6.05 -10.30
C ALA A 142 -8.41 -5.89 -9.56
N THR A 143 -7.87 -6.97 -8.97
CA THR A 143 -6.53 -6.97 -8.34
C THR A 143 -5.47 -6.40 -9.27
N ALA A 144 -5.41 -6.87 -10.52
CA ALA A 144 -4.43 -6.39 -11.50
C ALA A 144 -4.51 -4.87 -11.74
N HIS A 145 -5.73 -4.35 -11.90
CA HIS A 145 -5.97 -2.92 -12.12
C HIS A 145 -5.58 -2.07 -10.91
N THR A 146 -5.68 -2.60 -9.69
CA THR A 146 -5.30 -1.84 -8.48
C THR A 146 -3.81 -1.52 -8.41
N LYS A 147 -2.94 -2.35 -8.98
CA LYS A 147 -1.49 -2.23 -8.74
C LYS A 147 -0.87 -1.04 -9.45
N LEU A 148 -1.39 -0.68 -10.61
CA LEU A 148 -0.96 0.53 -11.30
C LEU A 148 -1.41 1.78 -10.53
N LEU A 149 -2.62 1.77 -9.96
CA LEU A 149 -3.12 2.87 -9.13
C LEU A 149 -2.31 2.99 -7.85
N ASN A 150 -2.05 1.88 -7.16
CA ASN A 150 -1.19 1.83 -5.96
C ASN A 150 0.21 2.36 -6.25
N LEU A 151 0.80 2.06 -7.42
CA LEU A 151 2.11 2.57 -7.78
C LEU A 151 2.09 4.10 -7.85
N PHE A 152 1.13 4.68 -8.56
CA PHE A 152 1.06 6.12 -8.72
C PHE A 152 0.68 6.83 -7.41
N SER A 153 -0.24 6.27 -6.62
CA SER A 153 -0.61 6.83 -5.31
C SER A 153 0.55 6.76 -4.31
N ASN A 154 1.34 5.67 -4.31
CA ASN A 154 2.56 5.58 -3.51
C ASN A 154 3.63 6.57 -3.95
N LEU A 155 3.81 6.77 -5.27
CA LEU A 155 4.71 7.81 -5.78
C LEU A 155 4.25 9.20 -5.36
N GLY A 156 2.95 9.48 -5.48
CA GLY A 156 2.36 10.75 -5.06
C GLY A 156 2.53 11.01 -3.56
N GLY A 157 2.21 10.02 -2.72
CA GLY A 157 2.41 10.12 -1.28
C GLY A 157 3.88 10.24 -0.88
N LEU A 158 4.78 9.52 -1.57
CA LEU A 158 6.21 9.64 -1.36
C LEU A 158 6.73 11.04 -1.68
N LEU A 159 6.25 11.69 -2.74
CA LEU A 159 6.64 13.06 -3.08
C LEU A 159 6.29 14.04 -1.94
N SER A 160 5.08 13.95 -1.39
CA SER A 160 4.68 14.79 -0.25
C SER A 160 5.47 14.46 1.02
N PHE A 161 5.62 13.18 1.35
CA PHE A 161 6.33 12.75 2.57
C PHE A 161 7.84 12.91 2.48
N ALA A 162 8.45 12.93 1.29
CA ALA A 162 9.88 13.17 1.13
C ALA A 162 10.30 14.55 1.66
N LEU A 163 9.39 15.53 1.61
CA LEU A 163 9.64 16.89 2.06
C LEU A 163 9.47 17.07 3.58
N ILE A 164 8.59 16.28 4.20
CA ILE A 164 8.07 16.57 5.56
C ILE A 164 8.23 15.36 6.49
N GLY A 165 7.90 14.16 6.01
CA GLY A 165 7.89 12.92 6.80
C GLY A 165 9.27 12.31 7.06
N GLN A 166 10.34 12.91 6.53
CA GLN A 166 11.74 12.46 6.68
C GLN A 166 11.90 10.92 6.57
N PRO A 167 11.56 10.32 5.42
CA PRO A 167 11.62 8.87 5.25
C PRO A 167 13.01 8.32 5.55
N LEU A 168 13.07 7.14 6.19
CA LEU A 168 14.30 6.39 6.36
C LEU A 168 14.69 5.74 5.03
N TRP A 169 15.31 6.52 4.14
CA TRP A 169 15.57 6.13 2.74
C TRP A 169 16.25 4.77 2.62
N LEU A 170 17.35 4.54 3.34
CA LEU A 170 18.09 3.28 3.26
C LEU A 170 17.23 2.10 3.71
N LEU A 171 16.56 2.21 4.87
CA LEU A 171 15.66 1.18 5.37
C LEU A 171 14.50 0.92 4.41
N GLY A 172 13.86 1.98 3.91
CA GLY A 172 12.77 1.88 2.95
C GLY A 172 13.19 1.20 1.65
N ILE A 173 14.40 1.46 1.15
CA ILE A 173 14.95 0.78 -0.03
C ILE A 173 15.23 -0.70 0.27
N MET A 174 15.85 -1.02 1.42
CA MET A 174 16.12 -2.42 1.79
C MET A 174 14.82 -3.20 1.93
N MET A 175 13.82 -2.65 2.63
CA MET A 175 12.47 -3.23 2.70
C MET A 175 11.82 -3.30 1.32
N GLY A 176 12.06 -2.31 0.45
CA GLY A 176 11.62 -2.29 -0.94
C GLY A 176 12.15 -3.47 -1.75
N ILE A 177 13.43 -3.82 -1.59
CA ILE A 177 14.04 -5.00 -2.22
C ILE A 177 13.34 -6.29 -1.74
N ALA A 178 13.08 -6.41 -0.44
CA ALA A 178 12.32 -7.54 0.10
C ALA A 178 10.88 -7.57 -0.45
N GLN A 179 10.24 -6.40 -0.61
CA GLN A 179 8.92 -6.27 -1.22
C GLN A 179 8.89 -6.73 -2.68
N ILE A 180 9.94 -6.53 -3.47
CA ILE A 180 10.01 -7.01 -4.86
C ILE A 180 9.81 -8.53 -4.88
N ALA A 181 10.57 -9.26 -4.04
CA ALA A 181 10.46 -10.72 -3.98
C ALA A 181 9.07 -11.17 -3.52
N GLY A 182 8.53 -10.54 -2.48
CA GLY A 182 7.17 -10.81 -2.00
C GLY A 182 6.10 -10.55 -3.05
N ALA A 183 6.15 -9.39 -3.70
CA ALA A 183 5.19 -8.96 -4.71
C ALA A 183 5.24 -9.82 -5.98
N ALA A 184 6.44 -10.23 -6.41
CA ALA A 184 6.60 -11.14 -7.55
C ALA A 184 5.95 -12.50 -7.26
N LEU A 185 6.17 -13.05 -6.05
CA LEU A 185 5.54 -14.29 -5.61
C LEU A 185 4.02 -14.14 -5.50
N GLY A 186 3.55 -13.09 -4.82
CA GLY A 186 2.13 -12.80 -4.61
C GLY A 186 1.39 -12.64 -5.94
N ALA A 187 1.91 -11.84 -6.87
CA ALA A 187 1.33 -11.67 -8.20
C ALA A 187 1.30 -12.99 -9.00
N ARG A 188 2.34 -13.82 -8.86
CA ARG A 188 2.40 -15.15 -9.51
C ARG A 188 1.34 -16.10 -8.95
N LEU A 189 1.17 -16.16 -7.62
CA LEU A 189 0.18 -17.03 -7.00
C LEU A 189 -1.25 -16.53 -7.23
N ALA A 190 -1.50 -15.22 -7.16
CA ALA A 190 -2.79 -14.65 -7.50
C ALA A 190 -3.21 -14.97 -8.94
N ALA A 191 -2.29 -14.86 -9.91
CA ALA A 191 -2.57 -15.21 -11.29
C ALA A 191 -2.82 -16.72 -11.51
N ARG A 192 -2.22 -17.58 -10.68
CA ARG A 192 -2.37 -19.05 -10.77
C ARG A 192 -3.61 -19.58 -10.05
N ILE A 193 -3.85 -19.11 -8.82
CA ILE A 193 -4.89 -19.62 -7.91
C ILE A 193 -6.19 -18.79 -8.05
N GLY A 194 -6.07 -17.53 -8.44
CA GLY A 194 -7.21 -16.64 -8.66
C GLY A 194 -8.02 -16.39 -7.39
N ALA A 195 -9.35 -16.44 -7.53
CA ALA A 195 -10.29 -16.04 -6.50
C ALA A 195 -10.15 -16.82 -5.17
N ARG A 196 -9.71 -18.08 -5.21
CA ARG A 196 -9.54 -18.92 -4.02
C ARG A 196 -8.46 -18.38 -3.07
N LEU A 197 -7.47 -17.67 -3.61
CA LEU A 197 -6.43 -17.00 -2.81
C LEU A 197 -6.81 -15.53 -2.51
N ILE A 198 -7.35 -14.83 -3.51
CA ILE A 198 -7.61 -13.39 -3.40
C ILE A 198 -8.71 -13.09 -2.37
N LYS A 199 -9.82 -13.82 -2.38
CA LYS A 199 -10.98 -13.51 -1.51
C LYS A 199 -10.65 -13.63 -0.02
N PRO A 200 -10.05 -14.74 0.48
CA PRO A 200 -9.71 -14.84 1.90
C PRO A 200 -8.73 -13.75 2.34
N LEU A 201 -7.70 -13.48 1.53
CA LEU A 201 -6.73 -12.43 1.86
C LEU A 201 -7.36 -11.05 1.88
N LEU A 202 -8.27 -10.74 0.95
CA LEU A 202 -9.02 -9.48 0.97
C LEU A 202 -9.87 -9.30 2.24
N VAL A 203 -10.57 -10.36 2.64
CA VAL A 203 -11.38 -10.33 3.87
C VAL A 203 -10.47 -10.12 5.08
N LEU A 204 -9.34 -10.83 5.15
CA LEU A 204 -8.38 -10.68 6.24
C LEU A 204 -7.78 -9.27 6.29
N THR A 205 -7.32 -8.71 5.17
CA THR A 205 -6.69 -7.38 5.15
C THR A 205 -7.71 -6.27 5.44
N SER A 206 -8.91 -6.36 4.86
CA SER A 206 -9.96 -5.36 5.10
C SER A 206 -10.53 -5.48 6.51
N GLY A 207 -10.68 -6.70 7.02
CA GLY A 207 -11.10 -6.95 8.41
C GLY A 207 -10.07 -6.45 9.41
N ALA A 208 -8.78 -6.70 9.18
CA ALA A 208 -7.70 -6.16 10.02
C ALA A 208 -7.68 -4.63 10.00
N LEU A 209 -7.90 -4.01 8.84
CA LEU A 209 -8.03 -2.56 8.75
C LEU A 209 -9.24 -2.05 9.53
N ALA A 210 -10.40 -2.66 9.36
CA ALA A 210 -11.62 -2.26 10.07
C ALA A 210 -11.44 -2.38 11.60
N LEU A 211 -10.88 -3.48 12.08
CA LEU A 211 -10.58 -3.69 13.50
C LEU A 211 -9.60 -2.65 14.03
N ARG A 212 -8.56 -2.32 13.27
CA ARG A 212 -7.61 -1.28 13.65
C ARG A 212 -8.29 0.09 13.77
N LEU A 213 -9.11 0.46 12.78
CA LEU A 213 -9.84 1.73 12.81
C LEU A 213 -10.81 1.80 14.01
N ILE A 214 -11.48 0.69 14.35
CA ILE A 214 -12.34 0.63 15.54
C ILE A 214 -11.51 0.76 16.82
N TRP A 215 -10.37 0.07 16.90
CA TRP A 215 -9.48 0.15 18.06
C TRP A 215 -8.98 1.57 18.30
N ASP A 216 -8.66 2.30 17.24
CA ASP A 216 -8.20 3.69 17.34
C ASP A 216 -9.32 4.68 17.77
N MET A 217 -10.59 4.27 17.72
CA MET A 217 -11.77 5.05 18.13
C MET A 217 -12.16 4.87 19.60
N VAL A 218 -11.65 3.83 20.28
CA VAL A 218 -11.96 3.48 21.68
C VAL A 218 -10.82 3.92 22.59
#